data_AF-A0A9P8L902-F1
#
_entry.id   AF-A0A9P8L902-F1
#
_cell.length_a   1.000
_cell.length_b   1.000
_cell.length_c   1.000
_cell.angle_alpha   90.00
_cell.angle_beta   90.00
_cell.angle_gamma   90.00
#
_symmetry.space_group_name_H-M   'P 1'
#
loop_
_entity.id
_entity.type
_entity.pdbx_description
1 polymer ?
#
loop_
_entity_poly.entity_id
_entity_poly.type
_entity_poly.pdbx_seq_one_letter_code
_entity_poly.pdbx_strand_id
1 'polypeptide(L)'
;MPYSSSWPVALGHDYPASTTLSPEVEMQDVAEPNDKFVVAVDFGTTFSSVSYVKIPKNRPPGPVRGSEIQSIREYPEAPQLHGGPQRAEVPTESWYSNKFFWGYQVQKQLKNPANTEVHDRNRRIRWSKLLLHENPKTEDLRKELEDTLSTLGKSPRDVIADFLIQLFKHTKEQLTANEGYNEDTSVELVLCVPAMWTQKASREMQIALEMAIKASKFGSLEDFFIVSEPEAAAAYVLEEGLSRQVRIRRGETFMVCDAGGGTVVSFSTPTLVSIGR
;
A
#
# COMPACT_ATOMS: atom_id res chain seq x y z
N MET A 1 63.85 69.52 38.01
CA MET A 1 65.03 69.79 37.17
C MET A 1 66.23 69.10 37.80
N PRO A 2 67.12 68.42 37.04
CA PRO A 2 67.07 68.10 35.60
C PRO A 2 65.98 67.02 35.27
N TYR A 3 66.07 66.03 34.36
CA TYR A 3 67.15 65.48 33.50
C TYR A 3 66.61 64.98 32.12
N SER A 4 67.54 64.78 31.18
CA SER A 4 67.49 64.07 29.89
C SER A 4 67.62 62.52 30.07
N SER A 5 67.64 61.58 29.11
CA SER A 5 67.33 61.48 27.64
C SER A 5 67.47 60.01 27.17
N SER A 6 66.97 59.70 25.96
CA SER A 6 67.38 58.60 25.02
C SER A 6 67.02 57.11 25.30
N TRP A 7 66.76 56.38 24.19
CA TRP A 7 66.33 54.97 24.03
C TRP A 7 67.52 53.97 24.02
N PRO A 8 67.30 52.63 24.08
CA PRO A 8 67.23 51.82 22.83
C PRO A 8 66.37 50.51 22.89
N VAL A 9 66.44 49.70 21.83
CA VAL A 9 65.72 48.43 21.54
C VAL A 9 66.63 47.20 21.70
N ALA A 10 66.14 46.03 22.18
CA ALA A 10 66.61 44.68 21.77
C ALA A 10 65.78 43.47 22.31
N LEU A 11 65.36 42.60 21.37
CA LEU A 11 65.43 41.11 21.33
C LEU A 11 65.05 40.18 22.52
N GLY A 12 64.13 39.24 22.23
CA GLY A 12 64.36 37.79 22.36
C GLY A 12 63.74 37.02 23.55
N HIS A 13 63.01 35.92 23.26
CA HIS A 13 63.12 34.58 23.89
C HIS A 13 62.02 33.61 23.38
N ASP A 14 62.41 32.39 23.02
CA ASP A 14 61.53 31.31 22.51
C ASP A 14 60.75 30.55 23.60
N TYR A 15 59.58 30.00 23.25
CA TYR A 15 58.93 28.87 23.93
C TYR A 15 58.31 27.90 22.90
N PRO A 16 58.24 26.58 23.17
CA PRO A 16 58.00 25.55 22.16
C PRO A 16 56.52 25.30 21.81
N ALA A 17 56.33 24.52 20.75
CA ALA A 17 55.04 24.27 20.09
C ALA A 17 53.94 23.68 20.99
N SER A 18 52.72 24.19 20.82
CA SER A 18 51.49 23.56 21.32
C SER A 18 50.80 22.81 20.18
N THR A 19 50.74 21.49 20.29
CA THR A 19 50.02 20.62 19.35
C THR A 19 48.51 20.75 19.60
N THR A 20 47.85 21.63 18.84
CA THR A 20 46.39 21.71 18.84
C THR A 20 45.81 20.52 18.06
N LEU A 21 45.47 19.46 18.79
CA LEU A 21 44.57 18.42 18.30
C LEU A 21 43.20 19.05 18.06
N SER A 22 42.88 19.34 16.80
CA SER A 22 41.51 19.65 16.38
C SER A 22 40.65 18.40 16.56
N PRO A 23 39.48 18.49 17.23
CA PRO A 23 38.54 17.37 17.23
C PRO A 23 37.96 17.25 15.83
N GLU A 24 38.35 16.21 15.11
CA GLU A 24 37.60 15.74 13.95
C GLU A 24 36.23 15.28 14.47
N VAL A 25 35.23 16.14 14.27
CA VAL A 25 33.83 15.73 14.45
C VAL A 25 33.56 14.75 13.32
N GLU A 26 33.54 13.46 13.66
CA GLU A 26 32.98 12.43 12.79
C GLU A 26 31.55 12.85 12.44
N MET A 27 31.37 13.40 11.25
CA MET A 27 30.06 13.50 10.63
C MET A 27 29.57 12.07 10.49
N GLN A 28 28.61 11.68 11.35
CA GLN A 28 27.79 10.52 11.05
C GLN A 28 27.19 10.74 9.66
N ASP A 29 27.42 9.80 8.75
CA ASP A 29 26.75 9.78 7.46
C ASP A 29 25.24 9.74 7.71
N VAL A 30 24.62 10.92 7.66
CA VAL A 30 23.16 11.04 7.64
C VAL A 30 22.74 10.46 6.30
N ALA A 31 22.26 9.22 6.33
CA ALA A 31 21.97 8.42 5.15
C ALA A 31 21.18 9.28 4.14
N GLU A 32 21.85 9.58 3.02
CA GLU A 32 21.34 10.41 1.94
C GLU A 32 19.95 9.87 1.52
N PRO A 33 18.86 10.64 1.68
CA PRO A 33 17.52 10.06 1.62
C PRO A 33 17.25 9.37 0.28
N ASN A 34 16.68 8.17 0.32
CA ASN A 34 16.38 7.36 -0.86
C ASN A 34 15.09 7.82 -1.55
N ASP A 35 14.85 7.29 -2.75
CA ASP A 35 13.51 7.35 -3.37
C ASP A 35 12.47 6.72 -2.43
N LYS A 36 11.23 7.21 -2.51
CA LYS A 36 10.08 6.69 -1.75
C LYS A 36 9.01 6.17 -2.70
N PHE A 37 8.33 5.10 -2.33
CA PHE A 37 7.08 4.69 -2.98
C PHE A 37 5.91 5.00 -2.04
N VAL A 38 4.83 5.52 -2.61
CA VAL A 38 3.50 5.50 -1.98
C VAL A 38 2.72 4.41 -2.69
N VAL A 39 2.23 3.42 -1.94
CA VAL A 39 1.59 2.21 -2.47
C VAL A 39 0.19 2.08 -1.87
N ALA A 40 -0.82 2.22 -2.73
CA ALA A 40 -2.23 2.12 -2.38
C ALA A 40 -2.77 0.72 -2.70
N VAL A 41 -3.43 0.11 -1.71
CA VAL A 41 -4.07 -1.20 -1.80
C VAL A 41 -5.58 -1.03 -1.74
N ASP A 42 -6.28 -1.50 -2.77
CA ASP A 42 -7.70 -1.81 -2.69
C ASP A 42 -7.84 -3.32 -2.45
N PHE A 43 -8.15 -3.68 -1.21
CA PHE A 43 -8.54 -5.04 -0.86
C PHE A 43 -10.06 -5.20 -1.08
N GLY A 44 -10.50 -5.29 -2.32
CA GLY A 44 -11.90 -5.44 -2.69
C GLY A 44 -12.45 -6.85 -2.40
N THR A 45 -13.77 -7.01 -2.35
CA THR A 45 -14.42 -8.29 -1.99
C THR A 45 -14.25 -9.37 -3.05
N THR A 46 -14.15 -9.00 -4.34
CA THR A 46 -14.09 -9.96 -5.48
C THR A 46 -12.78 -9.89 -6.23
N PHE A 47 -12.26 -8.67 -6.43
CA PHE A 47 -10.93 -8.40 -6.96
C PHE A 47 -10.24 -7.42 -6.02
N SER A 48 -8.91 -7.51 -5.95
CA SER A 48 -8.04 -6.55 -5.30
C SER A 48 -7.13 -5.92 -6.34
N SER A 49 -6.65 -4.71 -6.07
CA SER A 49 -5.66 -4.02 -6.92
C SER A 49 -4.61 -3.32 -6.07
N VAL A 50 -3.45 -3.06 -6.66
CA VAL A 50 -2.39 -2.25 -6.05
C VAL A 50 -1.97 -1.19 -7.06
N SER A 51 -1.97 0.06 -6.63
CA SER A 51 -1.43 1.19 -7.40
C SER A 51 -0.30 1.85 -6.63
N TYR A 52 0.63 2.49 -7.33
CA TYR A 52 1.79 3.12 -6.72
C TYR A 52 2.19 4.39 -7.45
N VAL A 53 2.93 5.24 -6.73
CA VAL A 53 3.69 6.35 -7.28
C VAL A 53 5.09 6.31 -6.72
N LYS A 54 6.09 6.36 -7.60
CA LYS A 54 7.47 6.61 -7.24
C LYS A 54 7.65 8.11 -7.00
N ILE A 55 8.16 8.47 -5.82
CA ILE A 55 8.53 9.82 -5.43
C ILE A 55 10.06 9.88 -5.43
N PRO A 56 10.68 10.45 -6.48
CA PRO A 56 12.12 10.64 -6.49
C PRO A 56 12.56 11.52 -5.33
N LYS A 57 13.70 11.20 -4.71
CA LYS A 57 14.31 12.00 -3.63
C LYS A 57 14.26 13.52 -3.89
N ASN A 58 14.62 13.92 -5.10
CA ASN A 58 14.76 15.32 -5.50
C ASN A 58 13.45 15.92 -6.07
N ARG A 59 12.28 15.28 -5.86
CA ARG A 59 10.99 15.82 -6.29
C ARG A 59 10.69 17.12 -5.53
N PRO A 60 10.43 18.26 -6.21
CA PRO A 60 9.96 19.46 -5.54
C PRO A 60 8.63 19.21 -4.79
N PRO A 61 8.41 19.82 -3.62
CA PRO A 61 7.12 19.72 -2.92
C PRO A 61 5.96 20.15 -3.83
N GLY A 62 4.96 19.28 -3.96
CA GLY A 62 3.82 19.51 -4.84
C GLY A 62 2.89 18.29 -4.92
N PRO A 63 1.70 18.44 -5.50
CA PRO A 63 0.75 17.34 -5.64
C PRO A 63 1.30 16.22 -6.53
N VAL A 64 0.80 15.02 -6.29
CA VAL A 64 0.90 13.86 -7.17
C VAL A 64 -0.21 13.96 -8.22
N ARG A 65 0.14 13.90 -9.50
CA ARG A 65 -0.84 13.93 -10.59
C ARG A 65 -1.37 12.54 -10.87
N GLY A 66 -2.62 12.45 -11.32
CA GLY A 66 -3.28 11.18 -11.69
C GLY A 66 -2.51 10.40 -12.76
N SER A 67 -1.83 11.11 -13.68
CA SER A 67 -0.97 10.51 -14.71
C SER A 67 0.32 9.85 -14.20
N GLU A 68 0.73 10.15 -12.96
CA GLU A 68 1.90 9.54 -12.32
C GLU A 68 1.55 8.21 -11.64
N ILE A 69 0.26 7.97 -11.36
CA ILE A 69 -0.24 6.76 -10.71
C ILE A 69 -0.10 5.57 -11.68
N GLN A 70 0.73 4.62 -11.31
CA GLN A 70 0.87 3.33 -11.99
C GLN A 70 0.12 2.24 -11.23
N SER A 71 -0.19 1.13 -11.90
CA SER A 71 -0.81 -0.04 -11.27
C SER A 71 0.08 -1.26 -11.42
N ILE A 72 0.15 -2.06 -10.35
CA ILE A 72 0.77 -3.38 -10.39
C ILE A 72 -0.04 -4.27 -11.34
N ARG A 73 0.66 -5.02 -12.19
CA ARG A 73 0.11 -5.90 -13.22
C ARG A 73 0.84 -7.23 -13.19
N GLU A 74 0.63 -8.05 -14.22
CA GLU A 74 1.39 -9.30 -14.45
C GLU A 74 1.23 -10.36 -13.34
N TYR A 75 0.09 -10.32 -12.64
CA TYR A 75 -0.24 -11.27 -11.59
C TYR A 75 -0.09 -12.73 -12.06
N PRO A 76 0.43 -13.65 -11.23
CA PRO A 76 0.71 -15.02 -11.64
C PRO A 76 -0.54 -15.71 -12.20
N GLU A 77 -0.40 -16.31 -13.40
CA GLU A 77 -1.47 -16.98 -14.15
C GLU A 77 -2.61 -16.06 -14.64
N ALA A 78 -2.43 -14.73 -14.64
CA ALA A 78 -3.37 -13.80 -15.24
C ALA A 78 -3.59 -14.11 -16.74
N PRO A 79 -4.84 -14.06 -17.24
CA PRO A 79 -5.12 -14.24 -18.66
C PRO A 79 -4.47 -13.12 -19.50
N GLN A 80 -3.67 -13.50 -20.50
CA GLN A 80 -3.12 -12.56 -21.47
C GLN A 80 -4.25 -11.95 -22.31
N LEU A 81 -4.37 -10.62 -22.29
CA LEU A 81 -5.30 -9.87 -23.12
C LEU A 81 -4.64 -9.62 -24.48
N HIS A 82 -5.28 -10.07 -25.56
CA HIS A 82 -4.74 -9.91 -26.90
C HIS A 82 -4.73 -8.42 -27.29
N GLY A 83 -3.54 -7.85 -27.48
CA GLY A 83 -3.36 -6.46 -27.92
C GLY A 83 -3.66 -5.38 -26.87
N GLY A 84 -3.77 -5.74 -25.58
CA GLY A 84 -4.03 -4.79 -24.49
C GLY A 84 -3.10 -4.99 -23.28
N PRO A 85 -2.96 -4.01 -22.39
CA PRO A 85 -2.16 -4.14 -21.18
C PRO A 85 -2.73 -5.23 -20.26
N GLN A 86 -1.86 -5.94 -19.54
CA GLN A 86 -2.27 -6.97 -18.58
C GLN A 86 -3.19 -6.38 -17.49
N ARG A 87 -4.05 -7.23 -16.90
CA ARG A 87 -4.99 -6.81 -15.85
C ARG A 87 -4.26 -6.18 -14.65
N ALA A 88 -4.76 -5.05 -14.18
CA ALA A 88 -4.32 -4.35 -12.97
C ALA A 88 -5.05 -4.82 -11.69
N GLU A 89 -5.88 -5.85 -11.82
CA GLU A 89 -6.69 -6.43 -10.76
C GLU A 89 -6.41 -7.94 -10.65
N VAL A 90 -6.50 -8.49 -9.45
CA VAL A 90 -6.31 -9.90 -9.14
C VAL A 90 -7.50 -10.41 -8.30
N PRO A 91 -8.06 -11.61 -8.56
CA PRO A 91 -9.18 -12.12 -7.78
C PRO A 91 -8.84 -12.18 -6.28
N THR A 92 -9.74 -11.71 -5.42
CA THR A 92 -9.61 -11.80 -3.95
C THR A 92 -9.98 -13.20 -3.48
N GLU A 93 -9.16 -14.17 -3.91
CA GLU A 93 -9.35 -15.59 -3.68
C GLU A 93 -8.05 -16.26 -3.27
N SER A 94 -8.17 -17.21 -2.35
CA SER A 94 -7.09 -18.13 -1.99
C SER A 94 -7.60 -19.56 -1.91
N TRP A 95 -6.70 -20.52 -2.08
CA TRP A 95 -7.00 -21.93 -1.94
C TRP A 95 -5.87 -22.63 -1.19
N TYR A 96 -6.23 -23.17 -0.03
CA TYR A 96 -5.38 -23.98 0.80
C TYR A 96 -5.45 -25.42 0.29
N SER A 97 -4.46 -25.87 -0.46
CA SER A 97 -4.37 -27.25 -0.95
C SER A 97 -3.16 -27.94 -0.30
N ASN A 98 -2.54 -28.92 -0.96
CA ASN A 98 -1.14 -29.29 -0.65
C ASN A 98 -0.15 -28.13 -0.89
N LYS A 99 -0.57 -27.09 -1.63
CA LYS A 99 0.12 -25.81 -1.82
C LYS A 99 -0.84 -24.64 -1.57
N PHE A 100 -0.31 -23.46 -1.26
CA PHE A 100 -1.12 -22.25 -1.24
C PHE A 100 -1.21 -21.67 -2.66
N PHE A 101 -2.43 -21.43 -3.14
CA PHE A 101 -2.70 -20.72 -4.40
C PHE A 101 -3.49 -19.44 -4.11
N TRP A 102 -3.27 -18.41 -4.91
CA TRP A 102 -3.97 -17.12 -4.78
C TRP A 102 -4.33 -16.53 -6.15
N GLY A 103 -5.33 -15.65 -6.20
CA GLY A 103 -5.68 -14.91 -7.40
C GLY A 103 -6.01 -15.81 -8.60
N TYR A 104 -5.42 -15.49 -9.77
CA TYR A 104 -5.65 -16.28 -10.98
C TYR A 104 -5.11 -17.71 -10.91
N GLN A 105 -4.15 -18.01 -10.02
CA GLN A 105 -3.70 -19.38 -9.79
C GLN A 105 -4.85 -20.28 -9.33
N VAL A 106 -5.71 -19.78 -8.43
CA VAL A 106 -6.92 -20.49 -7.97
C VAL A 106 -7.83 -20.80 -9.17
N GLN A 107 -8.07 -19.80 -10.04
CA GLN A 107 -8.91 -19.98 -11.22
C GLN A 107 -8.31 -20.97 -12.24
N LYS A 108 -6.98 -21.00 -12.39
CA LYS A 108 -6.29 -22.00 -13.23
C LYS A 108 -6.45 -23.41 -12.65
N GLN A 109 -6.30 -23.58 -11.34
CA GLN A 109 -6.48 -24.88 -10.69
C GLN A 109 -7.92 -25.39 -10.78
N LEU A 110 -8.93 -24.51 -10.67
CA LEU A 110 -10.35 -24.86 -10.81
C LEU A 110 -10.75 -25.26 -12.25
N LYS A 111 -10.00 -24.79 -13.26
CA LYS A 111 -10.21 -25.14 -14.67
C LYS A 111 -9.45 -26.41 -15.09
N ASN A 112 -8.57 -26.94 -14.26
CA ASN A 112 -7.76 -28.11 -14.58
C ASN A 112 -8.55 -29.40 -14.32
N PRO A 113 -8.97 -30.16 -15.36
CA PRO A 113 -9.76 -31.38 -15.17
C PRO A 113 -8.98 -32.52 -14.51
N ALA A 114 -7.65 -32.45 -14.48
CA ALA A 114 -6.80 -33.43 -13.79
C ALA A 114 -6.63 -33.11 -12.29
N ASN A 115 -7.10 -31.95 -11.81
CA ASN A 115 -7.00 -31.60 -10.40
C ASN A 115 -8.17 -32.21 -9.61
N THR A 116 -7.94 -33.39 -9.04
CA THR A 116 -8.94 -34.08 -8.20
C THR A 116 -9.23 -33.38 -6.88
N GLU A 117 -8.36 -32.46 -6.42
CA GLU A 117 -8.61 -31.65 -5.22
C GLU A 117 -9.70 -30.58 -5.44
N VAL A 118 -10.12 -30.29 -6.70
CA VAL A 118 -11.21 -29.33 -7.03
C VAL A 118 -12.54 -29.64 -6.33
N HIS A 119 -12.74 -30.88 -5.91
CA HIS A 119 -13.92 -31.28 -5.13
C HIS A 119 -13.90 -30.82 -3.67
N ASP A 120 -12.74 -30.47 -3.12
CA ASP A 120 -12.59 -29.95 -1.76
C ASP A 120 -12.86 -28.43 -1.72
N ARG A 121 -14.13 -28.07 -1.96
CA ARG A 121 -14.61 -26.68 -1.89
C ARG A 121 -14.36 -26.05 -0.53
N ASN A 122 -14.30 -26.86 0.53
CA ASN A 122 -14.11 -26.48 1.93
C ASN A 122 -12.67 -25.99 2.24
N ARG A 123 -11.87 -25.70 1.21
CA ARG A 123 -10.54 -25.11 1.34
C ARG A 123 -10.28 -23.90 0.43
N ARG A 124 -11.27 -23.46 -0.36
CA ARG A 124 -11.21 -22.21 -1.15
C ARG A 124 -11.87 -21.08 -0.37
N ILE A 125 -11.09 -20.02 -0.10
CA ILE A 125 -11.59 -18.77 0.45
C ILE A 125 -11.84 -17.79 -0.70
N ARG A 126 -13.00 -17.14 -0.66
CA ARG A 126 -13.40 -16.01 -1.50
C ARG A 126 -14.21 -15.04 -0.65
N TRP A 127 -14.36 -13.79 -1.08
CA TRP A 127 -15.19 -12.81 -0.36
C TRP A 127 -14.82 -12.64 1.13
N SER A 128 -13.57 -12.91 1.53
CA SER A 128 -13.11 -12.88 2.93
C SER A 128 -13.31 -11.51 3.60
N LYS A 129 -13.36 -10.43 2.82
CA LYS A 129 -13.76 -9.08 3.27
C LYS A 129 -15.12 -9.06 3.98
N LEU A 130 -16.05 -9.96 3.64
CA LEU A 130 -17.36 -10.07 4.29
C LEU A 130 -17.28 -10.54 5.76
N LEU A 131 -16.20 -11.21 6.16
CA LEU A 131 -16.00 -11.67 7.54
C LEU A 131 -15.63 -10.51 8.50
N LEU A 132 -15.25 -9.35 7.97
CA LEU A 132 -14.84 -8.19 8.76
C LEU A 132 -16.04 -7.36 9.26
N HIS A 133 -17.22 -7.49 8.63
CA HIS A 133 -18.39 -6.68 8.94
C HIS A 133 -19.69 -7.49 8.85
N GLU A 134 -20.48 -7.44 9.92
CA GLU A 134 -21.76 -8.16 10.01
C GLU A 134 -22.84 -7.46 9.18
N ASN A 135 -23.33 -8.13 8.14
CA ASN A 135 -24.51 -7.73 7.37
C ASN A 135 -25.51 -8.90 7.33
N PRO A 136 -26.78 -8.72 7.73
CA PRO A 136 -27.79 -9.78 7.69
C PRO A 136 -27.97 -10.39 6.30
N LYS A 137 -27.77 -9.60 5.23
CA LYS A 137 -27.94 -10.06 3.85
C LYS A 137 -26.79 -10.91 3.33
N THR A 138 -25.67 -10.99 4.07
CA THR A 138 -24.54 -11.86 3.76
C THR A 138 -24.33 -12.92 4.84
N GLU A 139 -25.32 -13.15 5.71
CA GLU A 139 -25.20 -14.06 6.85
C GLU A 139 -24.89 -15.50 6.42
N ASP A 140 -25.61 -16.04 5.45
CA ASP A 140 -25.39 -17.41 4.96
C ASP A 140 -24.00 -17.59 4.32
N LEU A 141 -23.54 -16.58 3.57
CA LEU A 141 -22.20 -16.56 2.96
C LEU A 141 -21.10 -16.47 4.03
N ARG A 142 -21.32 -15.72 5.12
CA ARG A 142 -20.38 -15.68 6.24
C ARG A 142 -20.32 -17.01 6.96
N LYS A 143 -21.46 -17.68 7.19
CA LYS A 143 -21.50 -19.03 7.79
C LYS A 143 -20.73 -20.07 6.95
N GLU A 144 -20.95 -20.11 5.64
CA GLU A 144 -20.18 -20.99 4.72
C GLU A 144 -18.67 -20.75 4.83
N LEU A 145 -18.24 -19.48 4.92
CA LEU A 145 -16.84 -19.12 5.11
C LEU A 145 -16.33 -19.45 6.53
N GLU A 146 -17.14 -19.27 7.57
CA GLU A 146 -16.81 -19.60 8.96
C GLU A 146 -16.61 -21.12 9.15
N ASP A 147 -17.44 -21.96 8.52
CA ASP A 147 -17.28 -23.43 8.49
C ASP A 147 -16.01 -23.85 7.73
N THR A 148 -15.74 -23.19 6.59
CA THR A 148 -14.51 -23.36 5.80
C THR A 148 -13.27 -22.99 6.63
N LEU A 149 -13.32 -21.88 7.36
CA LEU A 149 -12.26 -21.43 8.26
C LEU A 149 -12.03 -22.38 9.44
N SER A 150 -13.11 -22.91 10.04
CA SER A 150 -13.05 -23.91 11.10
C SER A 150 -12.34 -25.18 10.61
N THR A 151 -12.69 -25.66 9.42
CA THR A 151 -12.05 -26.81 8.75
C THR A 151 -10.56 -26.58 8.49
N LEU A 152 -10.17 -25.34 8.17
CA LEU A 152 -8.77 -24.95 7.94
C LEU A 152 -7.98 -24.62 9.23
N GLY A 153 -8.65 -24.53 10.39
CA GLY A 153 -8.03 -24.07 11.64
C GLY A 153 -7.50 -22.63 11.57
N LYS A 154 -8.15 -21.75 10.80
CA LYS A 154 -7.71 -20.37 10.54
C LYS A 154 -8.76 -19.34 10.94
N SER A 155 -8.32 -18.16 11.37
CA SER A 155 -9.19 -17.01 11.59
C SER A 155 -9.39 -16.19 10.31
N PRO A 156 -10.38 -15.27 10.26
CA PRO A 156 -10.53 -14.31 9.16
C PRO A 156 -9.26 -13.49 8.91
N ARG A 157 -8.53 -13.13 9.97
CA ARG A 157 -7.27 -12.37 9.88
C ARG A 157 -6.20 -13.17 9.16
N ASP A 158 -6.07 -14.47 9.47
CA ASP A 158 -5.06 -15.34 8.86
C ASP A 158 -5.26 -15.47 7.35
N VAL A 159 -6.50 -15.67 6.90
CA VAL A 159 -6.76 -15.87 5.45
C VAL A 159 -6.66 -14.58 4.64
N ILE A 160 -6.92 -13.43 5.26
CA ILE A 160 -6.70 -12.11 4.65
C ILE A 160 -5.19 -11.82 4.60
N ALA A 161 -4.46 -12.07 5.70
CA ALA A 161 -3.02 -11.92 5.76
C ALA A 161 -2.30 -12.82 4.74
N ASP A 162 -2.64 -14.10 4.65
CA ASP A 162 -2.06 -15.04 3.68
C ASP A 162 -2.18 -14.54 2.23
N PHE A 163 -3.33 -13.95 1.87
CA PHE A 163 -3.54 -13.34 0.56
C PHE A 163 -2.69 -12.07 0.36
N LEU A 164 -2.72 -11.15 1.33
CA LEU A 164 -1.94 -9.91 1.30
C LEU A 164 -0.42 -10.16 1.26
N ILE A 165 0.08 -11.23 1.89
CA ILE A 165 1.49 -11.65 1.82
C ILE A 165 1.91 -11.92 0.37
N GLN A 166 1.08 -12.62 -0.41
CA GLN A 166 1.39 -12.87 -1.82
C GLN A 166 1.25 -11.61 -2.67
N LEU A 167 0.22 -10.80 -2.40
CA LEU A 167 0.02 -9.51 -3.06
C LEU A 167 1.22 -8.58 -2.88
N PHE A 168 1.77 -8.50 -1.66
CA PHE A 168 2.96 -7.71 -1.34
C PHE A 168 4.25 -8.30 -1.88
N LYS A 169 4.43 -9.63 -1.90
CA LYS A 169 5.57 -10.25 -2.57
C LYS A 169 5.59 -9.94 -4.07
N HIS A 170 4.46 -10.11 -4.75
CA HIS A 170 4.30 -9.78 -6.16
C HIS A 170 4.51 -8.27 -6.44
N THR A 171 3.98 -7.40 -5.58
CA THR A 171 4.21 -5.95 -5.66
C THR A 171 5.70 -5.62 -5.52
N LYS A 172 6.36 -6.17 -4.50
CA LYS A 172 7.80 -5.99 -4.25
C LYS A 172 8.64 -6.45 -5.43
N GLU A 173 8.35 -7.63 -5.98
CA GLU A 173 9.01 -8.20 -7.17
C GLU A 173 8.86 -7.29 -8.39
N GLN A 174 7.65 -6.80 -8.67
CA GLN A 174 7.38 -5.88 -9.79
C GLN A 174 8.08 -4.53 -9.63
N LEU A 175 8.10 -3.95 -8.42
CA LEU A 175 8.80 -2.69 -8.16
C LEU A 175 10.33 -2.85 -8.22
N THR A 176 10.88 -3.99 -7.76
CA THR A 176 12.32 -4.29 -7.94
C THR A 176 12.68 -4.39 -9.42
N ALA A 177 11.89 -5.14 -10.20
CA ALA A 177 12.18 -5.41 -11.60
C ALA A 177 12.05 -4.15 -12.49
N ASN A 178 11.04 -3.31 -12.25
CA ASN A 178 10.64 -2.27 -13.19
C ASN A 178 10.93 -0.83 -12.69
N GLU A 179 11.02 -0.61 -11.38
CA GLU A 179 11.06 0.74 -10.78
C GLU A 179 12.32 1.01 -9.93
N GLY A 180 13.19 0.01 -9.78
CA GLY A 180 14.44 0.10 -9.02
C GLY A 180 14.27 0.09 -7.50
N TYR A 181 13.17 -0.46 -6.98
CA TYR A 181 12.97 -0.65 -5.54
C TYR A 181 14.01 -1.64 -4.94
N ASN A 182 14.50 -1.31 -3.74
CA ASN A 182 15.39 -2.12 -2.92
C ASN A 182 14.98 -2.07 -1.44
N GLU A 183 15.62 -2.86 -0.57
CA GLU A 183 15.24 -2.93 0.86
C GLU A 183 15.43 -1.60 1.63
N ASP A 184 16.31 -0.70 1.18
CA ASP A 184 16.55 0.62 1.79
C ASP A 184 15.58 1.70 1.27
N THR A 185 14.63 1.32 0.40
CA THR A 185 13.64 2.22 -0.20
C THR A 185 12.42 2.36 0.71
N SER A 186 12.06 3.59 1.10
CA SER A 186 10.86 3.85 1.91
C SER A 186 9.58 3.49 1.15
N VAL A 187 8.65 2.82 1.82
CA VAL A 187 7.34 2.44 1.28
C VAL A 187 6.25 2.85 2.27
N GLU A 188 5.49 3.86 1.88
CA GLU A 188 4.26 4.28 2.55
C GLU A 188 3.08 3.48 2.01
N LEU A 189 2.28 2.91 2.91
CA LEU A 189 1.14 2.07 2.57
C LEU A 189 -0.17 2.81 2.82
N VAL A 190 -1.04 2.84 1.82
CA VAL A 190 -2.40 3.36 1.92
C VAL A 190 -3.38 2.22 1.70
N LEU A 191 -4.31 2.00 2.63
CA LEU A 191 -5.39 1.02 2.47
C LEU A 191 -6.73 1.72 2.23
N CYS A 192 -7.40 1.35 1.14
CA CYS A 192 -8.78 1.74 0.89
C CYS A 192 -9.73 0.82 1.66
N VAL A 193 -10.70 1.40 2.39
CA VAL A 193 -11.73 0.63 3.14
C VAL A 193 -13.15 1.15 2.88
N PRO A 194 -14.20 0.32 3.02
CA PRO A 194 -15.57 0.78 2.88
C PRO A 194 -15.94 1.82 3.95
N ALA A 195 -16.54 2.94 3.56
CA ALA A 195 -16.94 4.01 4.48
C ALA A 195 -17.94 3.56 5.57
N MET A 196 -18.65 2.45 5.34
CA MET A 196 -19.59 1.82 6.29
C MET A 196 -18.92 0.95 7.37
N TRP A 197 -17.60 0.76 7.33
CA TRP A 197 -16.91 -0.08 8.31
C TRP A 197 -16.91 0.52 9.72
N THR A 198 -17.11 -0.35 10.70
CA THR A 198 -16.94 -0.01 12.11
C THR A 198 -15.44 0.05 12.46
N GLN A 199 -15.10 0.74 13.55
CA GLN A 199 -13.72 0.77 14.06
C GLN A 199 -13.17 -0.65 14.32
N LYS A 200 -14.03 -1.61 14.71
CA LYS A 200 -13.70 -3.04 14.80
C LYS A 200 -13.27 -3.59 13.44
N ALA A 201 -14.11 -3.46 12.40
CA ALA A 201 -13.80 -3.97 11.05
C ALA A 201 -12.47 -3.42 10.51
N SER A 202 -12.25 -2.10 10.66
CA SER A 202 -10.98 -1.47 10.27
C SER A 202 -9.79 -2.00 11.10
N ARG A 203 -9.96 -2.24 12.41
CA ARG A 203 -8.90 -2.80 13.26
C ARG A 203 -8.58 -4.26 12.93
N GLU A 204 -9.58 -5.09 12.63
CA GLU A 204 -9.37 -6.46 12.15
C GLU A 204 -8.53 -6.48 10.87
N MET A 205 -8.83 -5.59 9.92
CA MET A 205 -8.09 -5.44 8.67
C MET A 205 -6.66 -4.92 8.89
N GLN A 206 -6.46 -3.94 9.79
CA GLN A 206 -5.12 -3.47 10.17
C GLN A 206 -4.24 -4.59 10.71
N ILE A 207 -4.79 -5.50 11.52
CA ILE A 207 -4.01 -6.63 12.09
C ILE A 207 -3.61 -7.61 10.98
N ALA A 208 -4.52 -7.91 10.04
CA ALA A 208 -4.19 -8.75 8.88
C ALA A 208 -3.12 -8.11 7.97
N LEU A 209 -3.18 -6.80 7.79
CA LEU A 209 -2.18 -6.02 7.05
C LEU A 209 -0.82 -6.02 7.77
N GLU A 210 -0.79 -5.80 9.08
CA GLU A 210 0.41 -5.88 9.93
C GLU A 210 1.12 -7.24 9.81
N MET A 211 0.35 -8.33 9.86
CA MET A 211 0.87 -9.69 9.62
C MET A 211 1.50 -9.81 8.23
N ALA A 212 0.86 -9.23 7.20
CA ALA A 212 1.35 -9.27 5.84
C ALA A 212 2.62 -8.43 5.61
N ILE A 213 2.68 -7.21 6.15
CA ILE A 213 3.88 -6.34 6.14
C ILE A 213 5.07 -7.09 6.73
N LYS A 214 4.91 -7.67 7.93
CA LYS A 214 5.97 -8.39 8.64
C LYS A 214 6.46 -9.63 7.88
N ALA A 215 5.55 -10.39 7.26
CA ALA A 215 5.88 -11.63 6.56
C ALA A 215 6.37 -11.43 5.11
N SER A 216 6.04 -10.31 4.47
CA SER A 216 6.56 -9.92 3.14
C SER A 216 7.83 -9.05 3.21
N LYS A 217 8.08 -8.40 4.36
CA LYS A 217 9.09 -7.34 4.54
C LYS A 217 8.88 -6.22 3.52
N PHE A 218 7.66 -5.69 3.43
CA PHE A 218 7.30 -4.65 2.48
C PHE A 218 6.39 -3.60 3.14
N GLY A 219 6.83 -2.34 3.14
CA GLY A 219 6.18 -1.26 3.88
C GLY A 219 6.53 -1.20 5.37
N SER A 220 6.07 -0.13 6.02
CA SER A 220 6.11 0.07 7.47
C SER A 220 4.69 0.29 8.01
N LEU A 221 4.49 0.05 9.31
CA LEU A 221 3.28 0.48 10.02
C LEU A 221 3.36 1.94 10.49
N GLU A 222 4.55 2.52 10.52
CA GLU A 222 4.75 3.93 10.88
C GLU A 222 4.32 4.86 9.72
N ASP A 223 4.52 4.39 8.48
CA ASP A 223 4.07 5.03 7.23
C ASP A 223 2.79 4.37 6.69
N PHE A 224 1.78 4.16 7.54
CA PHE A 224 0.51 3.51 7.15
C PHE A 224 -0.72 4.41 7.33
N PHE A 225 -1.54 4.51 6.28
CA PHE A 225 -2.75 5.33 6.24
C PHE A 225 -3.98 4.52 5.80
N ILE A 226 -5.14 4.92 6.31
CA ILE A 226 -6.45 4.44 5.84
C ILE A 226 -7.18 5.61 5.20
N VAL A 227 -7.75 5.37 4.03
CA VAL A 227 -8.68 6.26 3.33
C VAL A 227 -9.96 5.48 3.03
N SER A 228 -11.13 6.13 3.00
CA SER A 228 -12.33 5.42 2.54
C SER A 228 -12.31 5.26 1.02
N GLU A 229 -12.83 4.13 0.52
CA GLU A 229 -13.04 3.85 -0.91
C GLU A 229 -13.73 5.01 -1.66
N PRO A 230 -14.83 5.62 -1.17
CA PRO A 230 -15.44 6.76 -1.85
C PRO A 230 -14.60 8.05 -1.81
N GLU A 231 -13.78 8.28 -0.77
CA GLU A 231 -12.83 9.40 -0.75
C GLU A 231 -11.69 9.20 -1.74
N ALA A 232 -11.13 7.98 -1.83
CA ALA A 232 -10.10 7.63 -2.80
C ALA A 232 -10.60 7.78 -4.24
N ALA A 233 -11.81 7.27 -4.52
CA ALA A 233 -12.48 7.43 -5.81
C ALA A 233 -12.76 8.90 -6.12
N ALA A 234 -13.21 9.69 -5.15
CA ALA A 234 -13.44 11.12 -5.30
C ALA A 234 -12.15 11.90 -5.61
N ALA A 235 -11.06 11.62 -4.87
CA ALA A 235 -9.76 12.24 -5.10
C ALA A 235 -9.22 11.94 -6.50
N TYR A 236 -9.30 10.67 -6.92
CA TYR A 236 -8.89 10.26 -8.27
C TYR A 236 -9.72 10.92 -9.37
N VAL A 237 -11.06 10.95 -9.22
CA VAL A 237 -11.98 11.60 -10.19
C VAL A 237 -11.74 13.11 -10.27
N LEU A 238 -11.39 13.78 -9.17
CA LEU A 238 -11.06 15.20 -9.20
C LEU A 238 -9.75 15.47 -9.96
N GLU A 239 -8.72 14.66 -9.75
CA GLU A 239 -7.43 14.82 -10.42
C GLU A 239 -7.47 14.42 -11.93
N GLU A 240 -8.12 13.31 -12.29
CA GLU A 240 -8.43 12.96 -13.69
C GLU A 240 -9.37 13.99 -14.35
N GLY A 241 -10.41 14.42 -13.63
CA GLY A 241 -11.44 15.33 -14.12
C GLY A 241 -10.92 16.73 -14.44
N LEU A 242 -9.93 17.21 -13.69
CA LEU A 242 -9.19 18.44 -14.03
C LEU A 242 -8.49 18.37 -15.40
N SER A 243 -8.13 17.16 -15.83
CA SER A 243 -7.43 16.85 -17.09
C SER A 243 -8.38 16.53 -18.27
N ARG A 244 -9.67 16.29 -18.01
CA ARG A 244 -10.67 15.92 -19.03
C ARG A 244 -11.76 17.00 -19.14
N GLN A 245 -12.69 16.84 -20.08
CA GLN A 245 -13.70 17.87 -20.42
C GLN A 245 -14.77 18.11 -19.33
N VAL A 246 -14.79 17.31 -18.25
CA VAL A 246 -15.71 17.44 -17.12
C VAL A 246 -14.97 18.02 -15.92
N ARG A 247 -14.82 19.35 -15.90
CA ARG A 247 -14.26 20.07 -14.75
C ARG A 247 -15.33 20.31 -13.68
N ILE A 248 -15.31 19.50 -12.62
CA ILE A 248 -16.07 19.74 -11.40
C ILE A 248 -15.52 21.00 -10.72
N ARG A 249 -16.39 21.94 -10.34
CA ARG A 249 -16.00 23.26 -9.82
C ARG A 249 -16.16 23.35 -8.30
N ARG A 250 -15.43 24.29 -7.70
CA ARG A 250 -15.60 24.66 -6.29
C ARG A 250 -17.05 25.06 -6.01
N GLY A 251 -17.67 24.50 -4.96
CA GLY A 251 -19.09 24.67 -4.65
C GLY A 251 -20.04 23.73 -5.40
N GLU A 252 -19.57 22.91 -6.34
CA GLU A 252 -20.36 21.82 -6.91
C GLU A 252 -20.33 20.59 -5.99
N THR A 253 -21.28 19.69 -6.23
CA THR A 253 -21.46 18.44 -5.47
C THR A 253 -21.63 17.31 -6.46
N PHE A 254 -20.95 16.19 -6.21
CA PHE A 254 -21.09 14.98 -7.00
C PHE A 254 -21.30 13.75 -6.11
N MET A 255 -21.66 12.64 -6.74
CA MET A 255 -22.01 11.40 -6.08
C MET A 255 -21.04 10.31 -6.51
N VAL A 256 -20.42 9.64 -5.55
CA VAL A 256 -19.70 8.39 -5.80
C VAL A 256 -20.66 7.22 -5.57
N CYS A 257 -20.80 6.37 -6.58
CA CYS A 257 -21.59 5.14 -6.53
C CYS A 257 -20.65 3.95 -6.81
N ASP A 258 -20.37 3.18 -5.77
CA ASP A 258 -19.58 1.94 -5.87
C ASP A 258 -20.51 0.73 -6.01
N ALA A 259 -20.46 0.10 -7.18
CA ALA A 259 -21.24 -1.10 -7.51
C ALA A 259 -20.36 -2.35 -7.66
N GLY A 260 -19.31 -2.49 -6.83
CA GLY A 260 -18.37 -3.60 -6.83
C GLY A 260 -18.99 -4.99 -6.58
N GLY A 261 -18.26 -6.04 -7.01
CA GLY A 261 -18.80 -7.41 -7.16
C GLY A 261 -19.29 -8.14 -5.90
N GLY A 262 -18.91 -7.70 -4.69
CA GLY A 262 -19.46 -8.19 -3.42
C GLY A 262 -20.47 -7.22 -2.77
N THR A 263 -20.52 -5.98 -3.25
CA THR A 263 -21.33 -4.88 -2.70
C THR A 263 -22.77 -4.94 -3.21
N VAL A 264 -23.08 -5.77 -4.21
CA VAL A 264 -24.42 -5.88 -4.83
C VAL A 264 -25.54 -6.31 -3.86
N VAL A 265 -25.23 -6.85 -2.67
CA VAL A 265 -26.26 -7.17 -1.65
C VAL A 265 -26.52 -6.00 -0.68
N SER A 266 -25.64 -5.01 -0.61
CA SER A 266 -25.84 -3.79 0.17
C SER A 266 -25.79 -2.60 -0.77
N PHE A 267 -26.95 -2.00 -1.08
CA PHE A 267 -27.01 -0.70 -1.77
C PHE A 267 -25.92 0.21 -1.21
N SER A 268 -24.92 0.52 -2.03
CA SER A 268 -23.90 1.51 -1.68
C SER A 268 -24.66 2.77 -1.32
N THR A 269 -24.63 3.19 -0.06
CA THR A 269 -25.20 4.49 0.31
C THR A 269 -24.39 5.53 -0.46
N PRO A 270 -24.99 6.20 -1.47
CA PRO A 270 -24.23 7.04 -2.36
C PRO A 270 -23.53 8.13 -1.56
N THR A 271 -22.19 8.19 -1.64
CA THR A 271 -21.44 9.17 -0.88
C THR A 271 -21.51 10.51 -1.61
N LEU A 272 -22.17 11.47 -0.96
CA LEU A 272 -22.28 12.84 -1.44
C LEU A 272 -20.98 13.58 -1.13
N VAL A 273 -20.23 13.96 -2.16
CA VAL A 273 -18.97 14.69 -2.03
C VAL A 273 -19.19 16.15 -2.41
N SER A 274 -19.00 17.05 -1.45
CA SER A 274 -19.12 18.50 -1.63
C SER A 274 -17.74 19.13 -1.69
N ILE A 275 -17.44 19.86 -2.77
CA ILE A 275 -16.19 20.64 -2.85
C ILE A 275 -16.37 21.94 -2.07
N GLY A 276 -15.57 22.14 -1.02
CA GLY A 276 -15.71 23.25 -0.08
C GLY A 276 -15.84 24.63 -0.74
N ARG A 277 -16.69 25.48 -0.15
CA ARG A 277 -16.93 26.87 -0.61
C ARG A 277 -15.64 27.68 -0.71
#